data_AF-A0A395NBF8-F1
#
_entry.id   AF-A0A395NBF8-F1
#
_cell.length_a   1.000
_cell.length_b   1.000
_cell.length_c   1.000
_cell.angle_alpha   90.00
_cell.angle_beta   90.00
_cell.angle_gamma   90.00
#
_symmetry.space_group_name_H-M   'P 1'
#
loop_
_entity.id
_entity.type
_entity.pdbx_description
1 polymer ?
#
loop_
_entity_poly.entity_id
_entity_poly.type
_entity_poly.pdbx_seq_one_letter_code
_entity_poly.pdbx_strand_id
1 'polypeptide(L)'
;MAPRILFILTSRAKMDNGAPTGWYLPEFARPYYHFISPDEAKPRAEIAVASPAGGLAPIDEVSVKNFKDPARRATSFSNVEEDAINLSKAMPALLEDEIKREQVVIDRRVITGQNPNSAQGVGVAIAQALSLESA
;
A
#
# COMPACT_ATOMS: atom_id res chain seq x y z
N MET A 1 17.49 -21.00 3.15
CA MET A 1 16.66 -20.70 4.34
C MET A 1 15.64 -19.67 3.89
N ALA A 2 14.36 -19.81 4.23
CA ALA A 2 13.36 -18.81 3.83
C ALA A 2 13.72 -17.45 4.46
N PRO A 3 13.64 -16.33 3.71
CA PRO A 3 13.90 -15.01 4.28
C PRO A 3 12.87 -14.68 5.36
N ARG A 4 13.29 -13.86 6.33
CA ARG A 4 12.43 -13.39 7.42
C ARG A 4 12.13 -11.92 7.19
N ILE A 5 10.85 -11.55 7.22
CA ILE A 5 10.38 -10.19 6.99
C ILE A 5 9.70 -9.70 8.26
N LEU A 6 10.17 -8.56 8.77
CA LEU A 6 9.53 -7.86 9.89
C LEU A 6 8.71 -6.69 9.35
N PHE A 7 7.39 -6.75 9.53
CA PHE A 7 6.51 -5.61 9.34
C PHE A 7 6.38 -4.84 10.65
N ILE A 8 6.62 -3.53 10.60
CA ILE A 8 6.40 -2.63 11.72
C ILE A 8 5.19 -1.77 11.39
N LEU A 9 4.10 -1.97 12.14
CA LEU A 9 2.86 -1.23 11.98
C LEU A 9 2.75 -0.15 13.06
N THR A 10 2.06 0.94 12.74
CA THR A 10 1.82 2.02 13.70
C THR A 10 1.11 1.50 14.95
N SER A 11 1.42 2.08 16.11
CA SER A 11 0.64 1.90 17.34
C SER A 11 -0.40 3.00 17.54
N ARG A 12 -0.55 3.93 16.58
CA ARG A 12 -1.37 5.12 16.71
C ARG A 12 -2.76 4.92 16.10
N ALA A 13 -3.80 5.11 16.91
CA ALA A 13 -5.20 4.92 16.51
C ALA A 13 -5.97 6.22 16.18
N LYS A 14 -5.36 7.39 16.43
CA LYS A 14 -6.00 8.71 16.21
C LYS A 14 -5.00 9.73 15.68
N MET A 15 -5.45 10.60 14.78
CA MET A 15 -4.72 11.79 14.34
C MET A 15 -4.73 12.88 15.42
N ASP A 16 -3.96 13.95 15.22
CA ASP A 16 -3.89 15.09 16.18
C ASP A 16 -5.23 15.80 16.36
N ASN A 17 -6.07 15.80 15.33
CA ASN A 17 -7.44 16.33 15.37
C ASN A 17 -8.46 15.36 16.02
N GLY A 18 -8.02 14.22 16.54
CA GLY A 18 -8.86 13.23 17.21
C GLY A 18 -9.61 12.26 16.30
N ALA A 19 -9.55 12.42 14.98
CA ALA A 19 -10.17 11.49 14.04
C ALA A 19 -9.48 10.10 14.07
N PRO A 20 -10.24 8.99 13.92
CA PRO A 20 -9.68 7.64 13.95
C PRO A 20 -8.76 7.40 12.75
N THR A 21 -7.70 6.62 12.98
CA THR A 21 -6.74 6.19 11.94
C THR A 21 -6.03 4.91 12.38
N GLY A 22 -5.13 4.39 11.57
CA GLY A 22 -4.34 3.19 11.85
C GLY A 22 -3.41 2.87 10.70
N TRP A 23 -2.91 1.63 10.63
CA TRP A 23 -2.22 1.16 9.43
C TRP A 23 -3.23 0.87 8.31
N TYR A 24 -2.82 1.09 7.06
CA TYR A 24 -3.69 1.00 5.89
C TYR A 24 -3.67 -0.42 5.28
N LEU A 25 -4.83 -1.08 5.24
CA LEU A 25 -4.93 -2.51 4.91
C LEU A 25 -4.31 -2.90 3.55
N PRO A 26 -4.63 -2.25 2.42
CA PRO A 26 -4.01 -2.55 1.13
C PRO A 26 -2.47 -2.46 1.12
N GLU A 27 -1.89 -1.55 1.90
CA GLU A 27 -0.43 -1.34 1.95
C GLU A 27 0.31 -2.48 2.65
N PHE A 28 -0.38 -3.22 3.52
CA PHE A 28 0.14 -4.43 4.13
C PHE A 28 -0.24 -5.68 3.34
N ALA A 29 -1.52 -5.83 3.00
CA ALA A 29 -2.06 -7.06 2.43
C ALA A 29 -1.49 -7.36 1.03
N ARG A 30 -1.35 -6.34 0.18
CA ARG A 30 -0.86 -6.54 -1.19
C ARG A 30 0.60 -7.05 -1.21
N PRO A 31 1.56 -6.44 -0.48
CA PRO A 31 2.88 -7.05 -0.31
C PRO A 31 2.84 -8.43 0.35
N TYR A 32 2.05 -8.60 1.41
CA TYR A 32 1.95 -9.86 2.16
C TYR A 32 1.62 -11.04 1.25
N TYR A 33 0.70 -10.88 0.28
CA TYR A 33 0.34 -11.95 -0.65
C TYR A 33 1.49 -12.41 -1.57
N HIS A 34 2.51 -11.58 -1.80
CA HIS A 34 3.71 -11.98 -2.55
C HIS A 34 4.69 -12.81 -1.72
N PHE A 35 4.59 -12.74 -0.38
CA PHE A 35 5.55 -13.35 0.53
C PHE A 35 5.04 -14.66 1.14
N ILE A 36 3.76 -14.97 0.95
CA ILE A 36 3.18 -16.25 1.37
C ILE A 36 3.16 -17.24 0.19
N SER A 37 3.18 -18.53 0.52
CA SER A 37 2.97 -19.60 -0.45
C SER A 37 1.50 -20.04 -0.42
N PRO A 38 0.94 -20.50 -1.56
CA PRO A 38 -0.33 -21.23 -1.56
C PRO A 38 -0.28 -22.52 -0.73
N ASP A 39 0.91 -23.10 -0.56
CA ASP A 39 1.18 -24.24 0.31
C ASP A 39 1.67 -23.74 1.68
N GLU A 40 0.80 -23.80 2.69
CA GLU A 40 1.11 -23.38 4.06
C GLU A 40 2.29 -24.17 4.68
N ALA A 41 2.59 -25.37 4.18
CA ALA A 41 3.73 -26.15 4.64
C ALA A 41 5.09 -25.65 4.09
N LYS A 42 5.07 -24.73 3.11
CA LYS A 42 6.27 -24.18 2.46
C LYS A 42 6.13 -22.67 2.25
N PRO A 43 6.18 -21.84 3.31
CA PRO A 43 6.09 -20.40 3.17
C PRO A 43 7.26 -19.84 2.33
N ARG A 44 6.97 -18.87 1.44
CA ARG A 44 8.01 -18.18 0.66
C ARG A 44 8.90 -17.33 1.57
N ALA A 45 8.32 -16.69 2.59
CA ALA A 45 9.02 -15.99 3.64
C ALA A 45 8.36 -16.22 5.01
N GLU A 46 9.15 -16.14 6.08
CA GLU A 46 8.65 -16.10 7.45
C GLU A 46 8.29 -14.65 7.81
N ILE A 47 7.05 -14.41 8.23
CA ILE A 47 6.55 -13.06 8.53
C ILE A 47 6.42 -12.85 10.03
N ALA A 48 7.05 -11.80 10.54
CA ALA A 48 6.80 -11.28 11.88
C ALA A 48 6.15 -9.90 11.76
N VAL A 49 5.19 -9.61 12.65
CA VAL A 49 4.54 -8.30 12.74
C VAL A 49 4.75 -7.74 14.13
N ALA A 50 5.19 -6.49 14.20
CA ALA A 50 5.40 -5.77 15.45
C ALA A 50 4.77 -4.38 15.38
N SER A 51 4.56 -3.78 16.55
CA SER A 51 4.18 -2.37 16.69
C SER A 51 5.09 -1.70 17.74
N PRO A 52 5.40 -0.39 17.61
CA PRO A 52 6.28 0.30 18.55
C PRO A 52 5.90 0.18 20.03
N ALA A 53 4.60 0.23 20.36
CA ALA A 53 4.09 0.11 21.72
C ALA A 53 3.90 -1.35 22.17
N GLY A 54 4.11 -2.33 21.28
CA GLY A 54 3.70 -3.71 21.49
C GLY A 54 2.18 -3.90 21.42
N GLY A 55 1.75 -5.16 21.43
CA GLY A 55 0.33 -5.51 21.30
C GLY A 55 -0.25 -5.25 19.91
N LEU A 56 -1.58 -5.26 19.83
CA LEU A 56 -2.33 -5.17 18.57
C LEU A 56 -2.19 -3.78 17.94
N ALA A 57 -1.71 -3.73 16.69
CA ALA A 57 -1.64 -2.50 15.92
C ALA A 57 -3.03 -2.08 15.42
N PRO A 58 -3.48 -0.83 15.67
CA PRO A 58 -4.78 -0.35 15.21
C PRO A 58 -4.84 -0.26 13.69
N ILE A 59 -5.86 -0.87 13.09
CA ILE A 59 -6.14 -0.81 11.65
C ILE A 59 -7.01 0.42 11.34
N ASP A 60 -6.75 1.04 10.20
CA ASP A 60 -7.63 2.10 9.70
C ASP A 60 -8.94 1.49 9.13
N GLU A 61 -10.08 1.76 9.76
CA GLU A 61 -11.37 1.21 9.32
C GLU A 61 -11.78 1.65 7.90
N VAL A 62 -11.36 2.85 7.46
CA VAL A 62 -11.62 3.33 6.11
C VAL A 62 -10.87 2.44 5.12
N SER A 63 -9.63 2.05 5.44
CA SER A 63 -8.86 1.13 4.62
C SER A 63 -9.52 -0.25 4.47
N VAL A 64 -10.17 -0.76 5.54
CA VAL A 64 -10.91 -2.04 5.52
C VAL A 64 -12.14 -1.94 4.60
N LYS A 65 -12.89 -0.83 4.71
CA LYS A 65 -14.04 -0.56 3.85
C LYS A 65 -13.62 -0.42 2.39
N ASN A 66 -12.50 0.24 2.13
CA ASN A 66 -11.94 0.44 0.79
C ASN A 66 -11.39 -0.86 0.19
N PHE A 67 -10.87 -1.78 0.98
CA PHE A 67 -10.31 -3.05 0.50
C PHE A 67 -11.37 -3.99 -0.10
N LYS A 68 -12.63 -3.88 0.34
CA LYS A 68 -13.74 -4.67 -0.22
C LYS A 68 -14.25 -4.16 -1.56
N ASP A 69 -13.82 -2.97 -1.97
CA ASP A 69 -14.34 -2.28 -3.14
C ASP A 69 -13.24 -2.18 -4.22
N PRO A 70 -13.13 -3.16 -5.13
CA PRO A 70 -12.26 -3.04 -6.31
C PRO A 70 -12.64 -1.85 -7.20
N ALA A 71 -13.75 -1.14 -6.91
CA ALA A 71 -14.27 -0.01 -7.65
C ALA A 71 -14.16 1.34 -6.91
N ARG A 72 -13.53 1.44 -5.72
CA ARG A 72 -13.18 2.75 -5.12
C ARG A 72 -11.99 3.39 -5.85
N ARG A 73 -12.29 3.85 -7.05
CA ARG A 73 -11.61 4.94 -7.74
C ARG A 73 -11.97 6.19 -6.94
N ALA A 74 -11.02 6.86 -6.31
CA ALA A 74 -11.32 8.12 -5.64
C ALA A 74 -12.01 9.06 -6.63
N THR A 75 -13.12 9.68 -6.24
CA THR A 75 -13.84 10.62 -7.10
C THR A 75 -13.18 11.99 -6.96
N SER A 76 -12.49 12.38 -8.02
CA SER A 76 -12.05 13.74 -8.31
C SER A 76 -12.87 14.24 -9.51
N PHE A 77 -12.76 15.53 -9.85
CA PHE A 77 -13.02 15.93 -11.23
C PHE A 77 -12.20 15.03 -12.16
N SER A 78 -12.87 14.47 -13.17
CA SER A 78 -12.19 13.72 -14.22
C SER A 78 -11.44 14.67 -15.15
N ASN A 79 -10.40 14.18 -15.82
CA ASN A 79 -9.66 14.95 -16.82
C ASN A 79 -10.60 15.50 -17.90
N VAL A 80 -11.64 14.73 -18.25
CA VAL A 80 -12.67 15.13 -19.23
C VAL A 80 -13.52 16.30 -18.73
N GLU A 81 -13.90 16.30 -17.45
CA GLU A 81 -14.66 17.39 -16.84
C GLU A 81 -13.80 18.66 -16.68
N GLU A 82 -12.54 18.52 -16.29
CA GLU A 82 -11.59 19.65 -16.20
C GLU A 82 -11.27 20.24 -17.58
N ASP A 83 -11.14 19.38 -18.61
CA ASP A 83 -10.92 19.80 -20.00
C ASP A 83 -12.12 20.56 -20.56
N ALA A 84 -13.34 20.08 -20.29
CA ALA A 84 -14.58 20.70 -20.75
C ALA A 84 -14.75 22.14 -20.26
N ILE A 85 -14.12 22.49 -19.13
CA ILE A 85 -14.13 23.83 -18.54
C ILE A 85 -12.76 24.54 -18.64
N ASN A 86 -11.81 24.00 -19.42
CA ASN A 86 -10.45 24.52 -19.62
C ASN A 86 -9.59 24.68 -18.34
N LEU A 87 -9.91 23.97 -17.26
CA LEU A 87 -9.14 24.03 -16.02
C LEU A 87 -7.89 23.14 -16.03
N SER A 88 -7.84 22.12 -16.90
CA SER A 88 -6.68 21.23 -17.04
C SER A 88 -5.36 21.96 -17.35
N LYS A 89 -5.43 23.05 -18.11
CA LYS A 89 -4.25 23.87 -18.47
C LYS A 89 -3.76 24.76 -17.32
N ALA A 90 -4.61 25.01 -16.33
CA ALA A 90 -4.29 25.79 -15.14
C ALA A 90 -3.85 24.90 -13.97
N MET A 91 -4.13 23.59 -14.03
CA MET A 91 -3.69 22.63 -13.03
C MET A 91 -2.20 22.28 -13.20
N PRO A 92 -1.40 22.28 -12.12
CA PRO A 92 0.01 21.91 -12.17
C PRO A 92 0.23 20.42 -12.44
N ALA A 93 -0.75 19.58 -12.13
CA ALA A 93 -0.86 18.18 -12.49
C ALA A 93 -2.35 17.79 -12.44
N LEU A 94 -2.77 16.86 -13.30
CA LEU A 94 -4.16 16.43 -13.35
C LEU A 94 -4.48 15.49 -12.21
N LEU A 95 -5.56 15.79 -11.48
CA LEU A 95 -5.87 15.12 -10.22
C LEU A 95 -6.26 13.65 -10.43
N GLU A 96 -6.93 13.32 -11.53
CA GLU A 96 -7.25 11.93 -11.90
C GLU A 96 -5.97 11.10 -12.15
N ASP A 97 -4.99 11.68 -12.85
CA ASP A 97 -3.74 10.99 -13.19
C ASP A 97 -2.87 10.80 -11.95
N GLU A 98 -2.76 11.81 -11.09
CA GLU A 98 -2.00 11.73 -9.85
C GLU A 98 -2.62 10.75 -8.85
N ILE A 99 -3.96 10.68 -8.79
CA ILE A 99 -4.66 9.67 -7.99
C ILE A 99 -4.37 8.25 -8.51
N LYS A 100 -4.33 8.07 -9.84
CA LYS A 100 -4.06 6.77 -10.47
C LYS A 100 -2.59 6.38 -10.47
N ARG A 101 -1.69 7.32 -10.22
CA ARG A 101 -0.25 7.10 -10.34
C ARG A 101 0.24 6.10 -9.30
N GLU A 102 0.72 4.97 -9.80
CA GLU A 102 1.57 4.04 -9.05
C GLU A 102 3.01 4.52 -9.18
N GLN A 103 3.66 4.80 -8.05
CA GLN A 103 5.05 5.22 -8.03
C GLN A 103 5.82 4.41 -7.00
N VAL A 104 6.62 3.48 -7.51
CA VAL A 104 7.59 2.69 -6.75
C VAL A 104 8.99 3.15 -7.10
N VAL A 105 9.80 3.42 -6.09
CA VAL A 105 11.22 3.80 -6.24
C VAL A 105 12.07 2.78 -5.51
N ILE A 106 13.10 2.29 -6.19
CA ILE A 106 14.08 1.34 -5.63
C ILE A 106 15.43 2.04 -5.61
N ASP A 107 15.97 2.28 -4.42
CA ASP A 107 17.34 2.72 -4.21
C ASP A 107 18.09 1.68 -3.38
N ARG A 108 18.83 0.80 -4.08
CA ARG A 108 19.59 -0.31 -3.50
C ARG A 108 18.71 -1.23 -2.65
N ARG A 109 18.71 -1.05 -1.33
CA ARG A 109 17.95 -1.84 -0.35
C ARG A 109 16.72 -1.11 0.18
N VAL A 110 16.46 0.10 -0.29
CA VAL A 110 15.32 0.92 0.08
C VAL A 110 14.30 0.85 -1.05
N ILE A 111 13.11 0.33 -0.75
CA ILE A 111 11.99 0.25 -1.69
C ILE A 111 10.86 1.07 -1.09
N THR A 112 10.38 2.06 -1.82
CA THR A 112 9.31 2.98 -1.37
C THR A 112 8.15 2.99 -2.35
N GLY A 113 6.92 3.04 -1.84
CA GLY A 113 5.71 3.34 -2.61
C GLY A 113 5.09 4.63 -2.10
N GLN A 114 4.56 5.47 -2.99
CA GLN A 114 4.03 6.78 -2.62
C GLN A 114 2.66 6.70 -1.91
N ASN A 115 1.83 5.72 -2.29
CA ASN A 115 0.42 5.65 -1.93
C ASN A 115 -0.10 4.19 -1.95
N PRO A 116 -1.36 3.95 -1.52
CA PRO A 116 -1.95 2.61 -1.54
C PRO A 116 -2.01 1.92 -2.90
N ASN A 117 -2.08 2.69 -4.01
CA ASN A 117 -2.06 2.12 -5.36
C ASN A 117 -0.70 1.48 -5.66
N SER A 118 0.38 2.09 -5.16
CA SER A 118 1.76 1.58 -5.32
C SER A 118 2.05 0.29 -4.53
N ALA A 119 1.19 -0.10 -3.59
CA ALA A 119 1.43 -1.23 -2.69
C ALA A 119 1.64 -2.57 -3.40
N GLN A 120 0.96 -2.80 -4.53
CA GLN A 120 1.16 -4.00 -5.35
C GLN A 120 2.59 -4.04 -5.93
N GLY A 121 3.03 -2.92 -6.52
CA GLY A 121 4.38 -2.80 -7.09
C GLY A 121 5.48 -2.91 -6.03
N VAL A 122 5.25 -2.37 -4.82
CA VAL A 122 6.18 -2.55 -3.69
C VAL A 122 6.33 -4.03 -3.33
N GLY A 123 5.22 -4.78 -3.28
CA GLY A 123 5.23 -6.22 -3.03
C GLY A 123 6.07 -6.99 -4.04
N VAL A 124 5.87 -6.72 -5.34
CA VAL A 124 6.65 -7.32 -6.43
C VAL A 124 8.14 -6.99 -6.30
N ALA A 125 8.48 -5.72 -6.06
CA ALA A 125 9.86 -5.27 -5.94
C ALA A 125 10.59 -5.94 -4.76
N ILE A 126 9.92 -6.07 -3.60
CA ILE A 126 10.48 -6.78 -2.44
C ILE A 126 10.65 -8.27 -2.75
N ALA A 127 9.67 -8.91 -3.38
CA ALA A 127 9.76 -10.33 -3.73
C ALA A 127 10.95 -10.59 -4.66
N GLN A 128 11.17 -9.73 -5.65
CA GLN A 128 12.34 -9.80 -6.54
C GLN A 128 13.65 -9.59 -5.78
N ALA A 129 13.72 -8.56 -4.92
CA ALA A 129 14.91 -8.26 -4.13
C ALA A 129 15.29 -9.40 -3.16
N LEU A 130 14.31 -10.17 -2.70
CA LEU A 130 14.48 -11.33 -1.82
C LEU A 130 14.57 -12.66 -2.59
N SER A 131 14.53 -12.63 -3.93
CA SER A 131 14.54 -13.82 -4.78
C SER A 131 13.43 -14.82 -4.43
N LEU A 132 12.23 -14.30 -4.13
CA LEU A 132 11.03 -15.05 -3.77
C LEU A 132 10.18 -15.49 -4.98
N GLU A 133 10.73 -15.38 -6.20
CA GLU A 133 10.02 -15.74 -7.42
C GLU A 133 9.53 -17.20 -7.42
N SER A 134 8.41 -17.43 -8.11
CA SER A 134 7.84 -18.76 -8.29
C SER A 134 8.83 -19.64 -9.04
N ALA A 135 9.17 -20.79 -8.46
CA ALA A 135 9.53 -21.97 -9.25
C ALA A 135 8.32 -22.42 -10.09
#